data_AF-A0A316HG10-F1
#
_entry.id   AF-A0A316HG10-F1
#
_cell.length_a   1.000
_cell.length_b   1.000
_cell.length_c   1.000
_cell.angle_alpha   90.00
_cell.angle_beta   90.00
_cell.angle_gamma   90.00
#
_symmetry.space_group_name_H-M   'P 1'
#
loop_
_entity.id
_entity.type
_entity.pdbx_description
1 polymer ?
#
loop_
_entity_poly.entity_id
_entity_poly.type
_entity_poly.pdbx_seq_one_letter_code
_entity_poly.pdbx_strand_id
1 'polypeptide(L)'
;MKTGLFARAAACVLVAGALSVATAGTSLAGTAQLNITYSCNFSIIGAQDMPTTVSSSDLPDSATAGVPTAPSNTTVKSTVSEDATTTLFWLGAKSVDGTMTSQVPVTNEGATQTLTSVSTIPNTPVPTSGTFDVTATGTFPAMTLVNAGTATITLGSAELKLTPRQANGDPTWLGTITVPCTVKAGQNTQFYSFPVA
;
A
#
# COMPACT_ATOMS: atom_id res chain seq x y z
N MET A 1 -79.71 -9.04 26.43
CA MET A 1 -78.63 -9.85 27.05
C MET A 1 -78.44 -11.12 26.23
N LYS A 2 -77.17 -11.45 25.95
CA LYS A 2 -76.61 -12.71 25.41
C LYS A 2 -76.71 -12.97 23.90
N THR A 3 -75.71 -12.38 23.24
CA THR A 3 -74.95 -12.85 22.08
C THR A 3 -74.60 -14.35 22.15
N GLY A 4 -74.73 -15.05 21.02
CA GLY A 4 -74.26 -16.40 20.78
C GLY A 4 -73.59 -16.49 19.40
N LEU A 5 -72.30 -16.79 19.41
CA LEU A 5 -71.34 -16.82 18.31
C LEU A 5 -71.29 -18.23 17.71
N PHE A 6 -71.50 -18.40 16.40
CA PHE A 6 -71.01 -19.59 15.68
C PHE A 6 -70.45 -19.22 14.30
N ALA A 7 -69.23 -19.71 14.09
CA ALA A 7 -68.31 -19.40 13.03
C ALA A 7 -68.62 -20.09 11.70
N ARG A 8 -68.29 -19.43 10.59
CA ARG A 8 -67.87 -20.09 9.34
C ARG A 8 -66.72 -19.29 8.72
N ALA A 9 -65.56 -19.95 8.65
CA ALA A 9 -64.35 -19.47 8.03
C ALA A 9 -64.52 -19.33 6.51
N ALA A 10 -64.01 -18.24 5.94
CA ALA A 10 -63.69 -18.13 4.53
C ALA A 10 -62.28 -17.54 4.43
N ALA A 11 -61.36 -18.36 3.94
CA ALA A 11 -59.98 -18.00 3.67
C ALA A 11 -59.90 -17.09 2.44
N CYS A 12 -59.23 -15.96 2.56
CA CYS A 12 -58.74 -15.19 1.43
C CYS A 12 -57.23 -14.96 1.61
N VAL A 13 -56.48 -15.60 0.71
CA VAL A 13 -55.04 -15.49 0.52
C VAL A 13 -54.72 -14.06 0.04
N LEU A 14 -53.80 -13.37 0.72
CA LEU A 14 -53.13 -12.19 0.16
C LEU A 14 -51.62 -12.35 0.32
N VAL A 15 -50.97 -12.27 -0.85
CA VAL A 15 -49.59 -12.55 -1.16
C VAL A 15 -48.64 -11.65 -0.37
N ALA A 16 -47.71 -12.27 0.37
CA ALA A 16 -46.57 -11.60 0.95
C ALA A 16 -45.58 -11.24 -0.16
N GLY A 17 -45.54 -9.96 -0.56
CA GLY A 17 -44.48 -9.42 -1.40
C GLY A 17 -43.19 -9.32 -0.59
N ALA A 18 -42.28 -10.28 -0.78
CA ALA A 18 -40.95 -10.23 -0.22
C ALA A 18 -40.14 -9.14 -0.93
N LEU A 19 -39.97 -8.00 -0.26
CA LEU A 19 -38.92 -7.03 -0.59
C LEU A 19 -37.58 -7.65 -0.20
N SER A 20 -36.90 -8.27 -1.16
CA SER A 20 -35.48 -8.62 -1.05
C SER A 20 -34.68 -7.32 -1.04
N VAL A 21 -34.46 -6.79 0.15
CA VAL A 21 -33.43 -5.77 0.39
C VAL A 21 -32.10 -6.44 0.07
N ALA A 22 -31.54 -6.11 -1.09
CA ALA A 22 -30.14 -6.39 -1.39
C ALA A 22 -29.32 -5.60 -0.35
N THR A 23 -28.88 -6.28 0.70
CA THR A 23 -27.85 -5.75 1.59
C THR A 23 -26.60 -5.62 0.73
N ALA A 24 -26.30 -4.39 0.29
CA ALA A 24 -24.97 -4.04 -0.18
C ALA A 24 -24.02 -4.40 0.96
N GLY A 25 -23.34 -5.54 0.84
CA GLY A 25 -22.32 -5.93 1.78
C GLY A 25 -21.29 -4.81 1.79
N THR A 26 -21.10 -4.17 2.94
CA THR A 26 -19.97 -3.29 3.17
C THR A 26 -18.73 -4.15 3.03
N SER A 27 -18.07 -4.10 1.87
CA SER A 27 -16.77 -4.78 1.70
C SER A 27 -15.82 -4.13 2.71
N LEU A 28 -15.39 -4.92 3.68
CA LEU A 28 -14.37 -4.51 4.63
C LEU A 28 -13.05 -4.51 3.87
N ALA A 29 -12.64 -3.33 3.40
CA ALA A 29 -11.46 -3.16 2.57
C ALA A 29 -10.27 -3.99 3.09
N GLY A 30 -9.66 -4.76 2.18
CA GLY A 30 -8.62 -5.70 2.50
C GLY A 30 -7.39 -5.02 3.08
N THR A 31 -6.91 -5.54 4.21
CA THR A 31 -5.59 -5.21 4.74
C THR A 31 -4.56 -6.16 4.14
N ALA A 32 -3.60 -5.63 3.39
CA ALA A 32 -2.48 -6.37 2.84
C ALA A 32 -1.17 -5.99 3.53
N GLN A 33 -0.32 -6.97 3.79
CA GLN A 33 1.03 -6.74 4.30
C GLN A 33 1.99 -7.74 3.69
N LEU A 34 3.17 -7.27 3.25
CA LEU A 34 4.24 -8.10 2.73
C LEU A 34 5.58 -7.62 3.28
N ASN A 35 6.37 -8.57 3.79
CA ASN A 35 7.76 -8.34 4.18
C ASN A 35 8.67 -8.72 3.01
N ILE A 36 9.55 -7.81 2.62
CA ILE A 36 10.43 -7.94 1.48
C ILE A 36 11.75 -7.21 1.74
N THR A 37 12.83 -7.65 1.11
CA THR A 37 14.11 -6.93 1.14
C THR A 37 14.32 -6.21 -0.18
N TYR A 38 14.50 -4.89 -0.12
CA TYR A 38 14.99 -4.10 -1.25
C TYR A 38 16.50 -4.00 -1.19
N SER A 39 17.15 -3.99 -2.36
CA SER A 39 18.54 -3.60 -2.49
C SER A 39 18.57 -2.19 -3.09
N CYS A 40 19.04 -1.22 -2.31
CA CYS A 40 19.08 0.20 -2.65
C CYS A 40 20.52 0.61 -2.93
N ASN A 41 20.79 1.21 -4.10
CA ASN A 41 22.13 1.57 -4.51
C ASN A 41 22.45 3.03 -4.17
N PHE A 42 23.25 3.23 -3.13
CA PHE A 42 23.74 4.54 -2.71
C PHE A 42 25.08 4.84 -3.39
N SER A 43 25.22 6.01 -3.99
CA SER A 43 26.44 6.36 -4.75
C SER A 43 27.75 6.31 -3.95
N ILE A 44 27.69 6.47 -2.62
CA ILE A 44 28.88 6.51 -1.74
C ILE A 44 29.17 5.14 -1.09
N ILE A 45 28.14 4.43 -0.64
CA ILE A 45 28.26 3.17 0.14
C ILE A 45 27.83 1.92 -0.64
N GLY A 46 27.51 2.08 -1.93
CA GLY A 46 27.07 1.01 -2.81
C GLY A 46 25.69 0.47 -2.46
N ALA A 47 25.45 -0.79 -2.85
CA ALA A 47 24.20 -1.49 -2.63
C ALA A 47 24.02 -1.85 -1.15
N GLN A 48 22.88 -1.49 -0.59
CA GLN A 48 22.49 -1.77 0.79
C GLN A 48 21.18 -2.53 0.79
N ASP A 49 21.15 -3.64 1.51
CA ASP A 49 19.93 -4.42 1.68
C ASP A 49 19.09 -3.83 2.82
N MET A 50 17.84 -3.50 2.50
CA MET A 50 16.90 -2.82 3.38
C MET A 50 15.66 -3.70 3.58
N PRO A 51 15.59 -4.45 4.71
CA PRO A 51 14.39 -5.16 5.11
C PRO A 51 13.22 -4.18 5.20
N THR A 52 12.10 -4.51 4.56
CA THR A 52 10.99 -3.58 4.33
C THR A 52 9.66 -4.30 4.52
N THR A 53 8.77 -3.69 5.29
CA THR A 53 7.37 -4.08 5.41
C THR A 53 6.53 -3.09 4.63
N VAL A 54 5.84 -3.58 3.60
CA VAL A 54 4.83 -2.82 2.85
C VAL A 54 3.47 -3.22 3.37
N SER A 55 2.62 -2.24 3.67
CA SER A 55 1.24 -2.47 4.08
C SER A 55 0.26 -1.49 3.44
N SER A 56 -0.98 -1.94 3.26
CA SER A 56 -2.11 -1.13 2.80
C SER A 56 -3.36 -1.61 3.53
N SER A 57 -4.21 -0.69 3.97
CA SER A 57 -5.39 -0.98 4.80
C SER A 57 -6.70 -1.00 4.03
N ASP A 58 -6.68 -0.54 2.78
CA ASP A 58 -7.85 -0.10 2.05
C ASP A 58 -7.76 -0.46 0.56
N LEU A 59 -7.17 -1.63 0.28
CA LEU A 59 -7.20 -2.19 -1.06
C LEU A 59 -8.61 -2.72 -1.40
N PRO A 60 -9.00 -2.68 -2.69
CA PRO A 60 -10.29 -3.21 -3.11
C PRO A 60 -10.34 -4.74 -2.92
N ASP A 61 -11.37 -5.25 -2.26
CA ASP A 61 -11.62 -6.71 -2.17
C ASP A 61 -12.15 -7.28 -3.49
N SER A 62 -12.68 -6.41 -4.35
CA SER A 62 -13.11 -6.71 -5.71
C SER A 62 -13.16 -5.42 -6.54
N ALA A 63 -13.17 -5.55 -7.86
CA ALA A 63 -13.39 -4.44 -8.77
C ALA A 63 -14.40 -4.81 -9.87
N THR A 64 -14.84 -3.81 -10.62
CA THR A 64 -15.68 -3.99 -11.81
C THR A 64 -14.89 -3.58 -13.05
N ALA A 65 -14.92 -4.40 -14.09
CA ALA A 65 -14.21 -4.12 -15.33
C ALA A 65 -14.62 -2.77 -15.92
N GLY A 66 -13.65 -1.95 -16.31
CA GLY A 66 -13.82 -0.60 -16.84
C GLY A 66 -14.17 0.47 -15.81
N VAL A 67 -14.35 0.12 -14.53
CA VAL A 67 -14.63 1.07 -13.44
C VAL A 67 -13.37 1.33 -12.64
N PRO A 68 -12.98 2.60 -12.42
CA PRO A 68 -11.86 2.94 -11.55
C PRO A 68 -12.10 2.46 -10.11
N THR A 69 -11.11 1.81 -9.50
CA THR A 69 -11.13 1.50 -8.07
C THR A 69 -11.00 2.77 -7.22
N ALA A 70 -11.29 2.67 -5.92
CA ALA A 70 -10.83 3.69 -4.99
C ALA A 70 -9.28 3.69 -4.92
N PRO A 71 -8.65 4.85 -4.68
CA PRO A 71 -7.27 4.90 -4.21
C PRO A 71 -7.13 4.21 -2.85
N SER A 72 -5.95 3.68 -2.55
CA SER A 72 -5.66 3.09 -1.24
C SER A 72 -4.49 3.77 -0.53
N ASN A 73 -4.43 3.71 0.79
CA ASN A 73 -3.30 4.20 1.56
C ASN A 73 -2.18 3.16 1.54
N THR A 74 -0.93 3.61 1.49
CA THR A 74 0.24 2.74 1.52
C THR A 74 1.19 3.21 2.62
N THR A 75 1.67 2.27 3.41
CA THR A 75 2.74 2.48 4.38
C THR A 75 3.90 1.55 4.04
N VAL A 76 5.10 2.11 3.99
CA VAL A 76 6.32 1.35 3.75
C VAL A 76 7.29 1.64 4.88
N LYS A 77 7.53 0.65 5.71
CA LYS A 77 8.49 0.72 6.81
C LYS A 77 9.75 -0.02 6.38
N SER A 78 10.90 0.65 6.37
CA SER A 78 12.17 0.07 5.95
C SER A 78 13.24 0.24 7.02
N THR A 79 14.05 -0.79 7.23
CA THR A 79 15.17 -0.77 8.18
C THR A 79 16.43 -0.36 7.45
N VAL A 80 17.04 0.72 7.91
CA VAL A 80 18.31 1.27 7.42
C VAL A 80 19.47 0.52 8.08
N SER A 81 20.46 0.12 7.27
CA SER A 81 21.66 -0.59 7.74
C SER A 81 22.55 0.28 8.63
N GLU A 82 23.34 -0.35 9.48
CA GLU A 82 24.31 0.34 10.32
C GLU A 82 25.37 1.12 9.52
N ASP A 83 25.76 0.60 8.34
CA ASP A 83 26.70 1.28 7.43
C ASP A 83 26.12 2.59 6.91
N ALA A 84 24.84 2.59 6.54
CA ALA A 84 24.12 3.79 6.11
C ALA A 84 23.97 4.79 7.28
N THR A 85 23.64 4.33 8.49
CA THR A 85 23.59 5.18 9.69
C THR A 85 24.94 5.82 9.98
N THR A 86 26.02 5.04 9.96
CA THR A 86 27.40 5.51 10.19
C THR A 86 27.80 6.56 9.17
N THR A 87 27.43 6.36 7.92
CA THR A 87 27.70 7.31 6.84
C THR A 87 26.92 8.60 7.04
N LEU A 88 25.64 8.53 7.38
CA LEU A 88 24.83 9.70 7.70
C LEU A 88 25.43 10.49 8.88
N PHE A 89 25.91 9.80 9.91
CA PHE A 89 26.60 10.42 11.04
C PHE A 89 27.88 11.16 10.58
N TRP A 90 28.70 10.53 9.73
CA TRP A 90 29.90 11.14 9.15
C TRP A 90 29.60 12.39 8.31
N LEU A 91 28.44 12.40 7.63
CA LEU A 91 27.95 13.56 6.88
C LEU A 91 27.41 14.69 7.79
N GLY A 92 27.37 14.47 9.11
CA GLY A 92 26.81 15.41 10.08
C GLY A 92 25.28 15.39 10.14
N ALA A 93 24.63 14.39 9.54
CA ALA A 93 23.18 14.29 9.53
C ALA A 93 22.65 13.93 10.94
N LYS A 94 21.58 14.62 11.35
CA LYS A 94 20.78 14.35 12.55
C LYS A 94 19.40 13.83 12.22
N SER A 95 18.92 14.08 11.00
CA SER A 95 17.69 13.51 10.50
C SER A 95 17.74 13.32 8.99
N VAL A 96 16.78 12.57 8.46
CA VAL A 96 16.57 12.37 7.03
C VAL A 96 15.07 12.48 6.72
N ASP A 97 14.74 13.17 5.64
CA ASP A 97 13.40 13.19 5.04
C ASP A 97 13.52 13.00 3.53
N GLY A 98 12.39 12.77 2.88
CA GLY A 98 12.40 12.61 1.45
C GLY A 98 11.07 12.14 0.88
N THR A 99 11.17 11.61 -0.33
CA THR A 99 10.05 10.99 -1.03
C THR A 99 10.48 9.66 -1.61
N MET A 100 9.54 8.73 -1.74
CA MET A 100 9.71 7.45 -2.41
C MET A 100 8.73 7.38 -3.57
N THR A 101 9.23 7.08 -4.76
CA THR A 101 8.43 6.84 -5.96
C THR A 101 8.52 5.36 -6.32
N SER A 102 7.41 4.64 -6.23
CA SER A 102 7.33 3.20 -6.51
C SER A 102 6.66 2.94 -7.85
N GLN A 103 7.24 2.03 -8.63
CA GLN A 103 6.65 1.48 -9.85
C GLN A 103 6.03 0.13 -9.51
N VAL A 104 4.71 0.04 -9.62
CA VAL A 104 3.93 -1.11 -9.13
C VAL A 104 3.21 -1.78 -10.30
N PRO A 105 3.67 -2.97 -10.72
CA PRO A 105 2.96 -3.78 -11.70
C PRO A 105 1.63 -4.29 -11.17
N VAL A 106 0.57 -4.09 -11.96
CA VAL A 106 -0.76 -4.65 -11.74
C VAL A 106 -1.10 -5.48 -12.97
N THR A 107 -1.31 -6.78 -12.80
CA THR A 107 -1.69 -7.70 -13.88
C THR A 107 -3.16 -8.05 -13.76
N ASN A 108 -3.90 -7.95 -14.85
CA ASN A 108 -5.31 -8.29 -14.95
C ASN A 108 -5.53 -9.18 -16.18
N GLU A 109 -5.75 -10.48 -15.96
CA GLU A 109 -5.90 -11.50 -17.00
C GLU A 109 -4.81 -11.45 -18.09
N GLY A 110 -3.54 -11.43 -17.66
CA GLY A 110 -2.39 -11.44 -18.57
C GLY A 110 -2.00 -10.08 -19.16
N ALA A 111 -2.83 -9.04 -18.99
CA ALA A 111 -2.44 -7.67 -19.31
C ALA A 111 -1.81 -7.01 -18.07
N THR A 112 -0.59 -6.46 -18.21
CA THR A 112 0.11 -5.77 -17.12
C THR A 112 0.16 -4.27 -17.39
N GLN A 113 -0.27 -3.48 -16.43
CA GLN A 113 -0.05 -2.04 -16.35
C GLN A 113 0.90 -1.72 -15.19
N THR A 114 1.68 -0.65 -15.31
CA THR A 114 2.53 -0.18 -14.21
C THR A 114 1.98 1.13 -13.69
N LEU A 115 1.65 1.16 -12.40
CA LEU A 115 1.18 2.36 -11.71
C LEU A 115 2.31 2.97 -10.90
N THR A 116 2.37 4.30 -10.89
CA THR A 116 3.31 5.04 -10.05
C THR A 116 2.62 5.44 -8.75
N SER A 117 3.24 5.09 -7.61
CA SER A 117 2.81 5.53 -6.28
C SER A 117 3.89 6.42 -5.67
N VAL A 118 3.47 7.49 -5.01
CA VAL A 118 4.39 8.44 -4.35
C VAL A 118 4.09 8.44 -2.87
N SER A 119 5.12 8.27 -2.06
CA SER A 119 5.06 8.32 -0.60
C SER A 119 6.05 9.35 -0.06
N THR A 120 5.72 9.94 1.07
CA THR A 120 6.55 10.91 1.78
C THR A 120 7.22 10.24 2.96
N ILE A 121 8.51 10.49 3.13
CA ILE A 121 9.28 10.11 4.32
C ILE A 121 9.36 11.38 5.17
N PRO A 122 8.67 11.45 6.33
CA PRO A 122 8.76 12.58 7.23
C PRO A 122 10.16 12.68 7.82
N ASN A 123 10.49 13.84 8.37
CA ASN A 123 11.79 14.06 9.02
C ASN A 123 11.99 13.05 10.16
N THR A 124 12.89 12.11 9.93
CA THR A 124 13.14 10.97 10.81
C THR A 124 14.51 11.14 11.48
N PRO A 125 14.59 11.13 12.81
CA PRO A 125 15.87 11.22 13.52
C PRO A 125 16.80 10.06 13.16
N VAL A 126 18.06 10.38 12.88
CA VAL A 126 19.12 9.38 12.65
C VAL A 126 19.83 9.14 13.98
N PRO A 127 19.88 7.89 14.48
CA PRO A 127 20.63 7.60 15.69
C PRO A 127 22.14 7.74 15.46
N THR A 128 22.91 7.79 16.55
CA THR A 128 24.37 7.88 16.47
C THR A 128 25.03 6.62 15.92
N SER A 129 24.39 5.46 16.04
CA SER A 129 24.92 4.15 15.64
C SER A 129 23.78 3.13 15.50
N GLY A 130 24.09 1.99 14.87
CA GLY A 130 23.15 0.87 14.69
C GLY A 130 22.12 1.09 13.59
N THR A 131 21.16 0.17 13.50
CA THR A 131 20.05 0.24 12.54
C THR A 131 18.92 1.13 13.05
N PHE A 132 18.15 1.73 12.15
CA PHE A 132 16.91 2.42 12.49
C PHE A 132 15.86 2.23 11.41
N ASP A 133 14.60 2.50 11.76
CA ASP A 133 13.50 2.39 10.82
C ASP A 133 13.11 3.76 10.26
N VAL A 134 12.84 3.78 8.96
CA VAL A 134 12.18 4.90 8.26
C VAL A 134 10.81 4.44 7.78
N THR A 135 9.82 5.32 7.88
CA THR A 135 8.46 5.04 7.42
C THR A 135 8.07 6.03 6.35
N ALA A 136 7.73 5.54 5.17
CA ALA A 136 7.11 6.31 4.11
C ALA A 136 5.59 6.08 4.13
N THR A 137 4.81 7.14 3.98
CA THR A 137 3.35 7.05 3.83
C THR A 137 2.91 7.76 2.57
N GLY A 138 1.93 7.17 1.88
CA GLY A 138 1.45 7.70 0.61
C GLY A 138 0.14 7.06 0.19
N THR A 139 -0.22 7.29 -1.07
CA THR A 139 -1.40 6.69 -1.68
C THR A 139 -1.03 5.90 -2.92
N PHE A 140 -1.71 4.77 -3.08
CA PHE A 140 -1.75 4.02 -4.31
C PHE A 140 -2.90 4.56 -5.17
N PRO A 141 -2.66 4.96 -6.42
CA PRO A 141 -3.68 5.58 -7.25
C PRO A 141 -4.81 4.60 -7.60
N ALA A 142 -5.96 5.15 -7.99
CA ALA A 142 -7.05 4.39 -8.58
C ALA A 142 -6.55 3.62 -9.83
N MET A 143 -7.02 2.38 -9.99
CA MET A 143 -6.71 1.55 -11.15
C MET A 143 -7.99 1.25 -11.94
N THR A 144 -7.90 1.30 -13.26
CA THR A 144 -8.99 0.85 -14.15
C THR A 144 -8.55 -0.46 -14.78
N LEU A 145 -9.28 -1.53 -14.49
CA LEU A 145 -8.97 -2.89 -14.94
C LEU A 145 -9.96 -3.25 -16.03
N VAL A 146 -9.49 -3.68 -17.21
CA VAL A 146 -10.35 -3.81 -18.40
C VAL A 146 -10.94 -5.21 -18.56
N ASN A 147 -10.36 -6.22 -17.93
CA ASN A 147 -10.76 -7.61 -18.07
C ASN A 147 -11.40 -8.12 -16.77
N ALA A 148 -12.50 -8.86 -16.89
CA ALA A 148 -13.03 -9.66 -15.79
C ALA A 148 -12.10 -10.85 -15.51
N GLY A 149 -11.92 -11.23 -14.25
CA GLY A 149 -11.00 -12.29 -13.83
C GLY A 149 -10.27 -11.96 -12.53
N THR A 150 -8.98 -12.26 -12.43
CA THR A 150 -8.14 -11.94 -11.27
C THR A 150 -7.20 -10.79 -11.59
N ALA A 151 -7.14 -9.83 -10.68
CA ALA A 151 -6.10 -8.80 -10.65
C ALA A 151 -5.07 -9.13 -9.57
N THR A 152 -3.79 -8.95 -9.91
CA THR A 152 -2.66 -9.19 -9.01
C THR A 152 -1.77 -7.96 -8.97
N ILE A 153 -1.58 -7.42 -7.77
CA ILE A 153 -0.64 -6.33 -7.48
C ILE A 153 0.69 -6.95 -7.05
N THR A 154 1.77 -6.50 -7.66
CA THR A 154 3.13 -6.98 -7.39
C THR A 154 4.01 -5.81 -6.96
N LEU A 155 4.91 -6.01 -6.01
CA LEU A 155 5.92 -5.01 -5.66
C LEU A 155 6.98 -4.92 -6.77
N GLY A 156 7.18 -3.72 -7.32
CA GLY A 156 8.21 -3.45 -8.33
C GLY A 156 9.39 -2.66 -7.76
N SER A 157 10.03 -1.84 -8.61
CA SER A 157 11.15 -0.98 -8.20
C SER A 157 10.68 0.28 -7.49
N ALA A 158 11.57 0.87 -6.70
CA ALA A 158 11.35 2.17 -6.09
C ALA A 158 12.55 3.10 -6.34
N GLU A 159 12.31 4.40 -6.29
CA GLU A 159 13.34 5.43 -6.29
C GLU A 159 13.12 6.31 -5.06
N LEU A 160 14.15 6.43 -4.23
CA LEU A 160 14.13 7.33 -3.08
C LEU A 160 14.81 8.64 -3.46
N LYS A 161 14.22 9.75 -3.02
CA LYS A 161 14.82 11.07 -3.04
C LYS A 161 14.98 11.53 -1.61
N LEU A 162 16.18 11.40 -1.06
CA LEU A 162 16.48 11.57 0.36
C LEU A 162 17.32 12.83 0.60
N THR A 163 17.00 13.57 1.66
CA THR A 163 17.73 14.76 2.10
C THR A 163 18.21 14.54 3.52
N PRO A 164 19.47 14.14 3.74
CA PRO A 164 20.08 14.20 5.06
C PRO A 164 20.19 15.65 5.54
N ARG A 165 19.80 15.90 6.79
CA ARG A 165 19.77 17.23 7.41
C ARG A 165 20.60 17.32 8.67
N GLN A 166 21.19 18.48 8.88
CA GLN A 166 21.95 18.82 10.08
C GLN A 166 21.00 19.18 11.24
N ALA A 167 21.56 19.42 12.43
CA ALA A 167 20.80 19.76 13.64
C ALA A 167 19.95 21.04 13.49
N ASN A 168 20.37 21.98 12.64
CA ASN A 168 19.66 23.24 12.37
C ASN A 168 18.55 23.09 11.31
N GLY A 169 18.34 21.89 10.75
CA GLY A 169 17.33 21.62 9.72
C GLY A 169 17.80 21.87 8.28
N ASP A 170 18.98 22.45 8.08
CA ASP A 170 19.53 22.62 6.74
C ASP A 170 20.00 21.27 6.18
N PRO A 171 19.94 21.06 4.84
CA PRO A 171 20.58 19.92 4.22
C PRO A 171 22.08 19.84 4.60
N THR A 172 22.60 18.63 4.67
CA THR A 172 24.06 18.44 4.67
C THR A 172 24.65 18.92 3.35
N TRP A 173 25.98 19.03 3.27
CA TRP A 173 26.70 19.41 2.06
C TRP A 173 26.41 18.48 0.85
N LEU A 174 25.93 17.26 1.09
CA LEU A 174 25.52 16.31 0.06
C LEU A 174 24.22 16.72 -0.64
N GLY A 175 23.41 17.57 0.00
CA GLY A 175 22.10 17.97 -0.51
C GLY A 175 21.13 16.80 -0.58
N THR A 176 20.25 16.83 -1.59
CA THR A 176 19.29 15.75 -1.85
C THR A 176 19.91 14.72 -2.80
N ILE A 177 19.83 13.45 -2.44
CA ILE A 177 20.32 12.33 -3.23
C ILE A 177 19.16 11.51 -3.80
N THR A 178 19.41 10.87 -4.94
CA THR A 178 18.52 9.88 -5.54
C THR A 178 19.11 8.48 -5.35
N VAL A 179 18.30 7.54 -4.88
CA VAL A 179 18.71 6.18 -4.56
C VAL A 179 17.75 5.20 -5.26
N PRO A 180 18.17 4.56 -6.35
CA PRO A 180 17.36 3.52 -6.98
C PRO A 180 17.35 2.25 -6.12
N CYS A 181 16.19 1.64 -5.96
CA CYS A 181 15.94 0.45 -5.17
C CYS A 181 15.23 -0.62 -6.01
N THR A 182 15.71 -1.85 -5.92
CA THR A 182 15.10 -3.00 -6.59
C THR A 182 14.82 -4.10 -5.57
N VAL A 183 13.74 -4.85 -5.77
CA VAL A 183 13.49 -6.05 -4.97
C VAL A 183 14.66 -7.03 -5.13
N LYS A 184 15.18 -7.53 -4.01
CA LYS A 184 16.22 -8.56 -4.03
C LYS A 184 15.68 -9.87 -4.62
N ALA A 185 16.45 -10.49 -5.52
CA ALA A 185 16.03 -11.68 -6.25
C ALA A 185 15.68 -12.86 -5.34
N GLY A 186 14.76 -13.73 -5.79
CA GLY A 186 14.35 -14.94 -5.09
C GLY A 186 13.24 -14.77 -4.05
N GLN A 187 12.63 -13.58 -3.94
CA GLN A 187 11.51 -13.31 -3.04
C GLN A 187 10.16 -13.35 -3.79
N ASN A 188 9.10 -13.71 -3.08
CA ASN A 188 7.74 -13.54 -3.59
C ASN A 188 7.35 -12.06 -3.54
N THR A 189 7.01 -11.49 -4.70
CA THR A 189 6.63 -10.08 -4.85
C THR A 189 5.13 -9.86 -4.96
N GLN A 190 4.32 -10.92 -4.98
CA GLN A 190 2.87 -10.80 -4.99
C GLN A 190 2.40 -10.14 -3.69
N PHE A 191 1.93 -8.91 -3.80
CA PHE A 191 1.49 -8.12 -2.66
C PHE A 191 0.03 -8.39 -2.31
N TYR A 192 -0.83 -8.41 -3.32
CA TYR A 192 -2.26 -8.58 -3.13
C TYR A 192 -2.91 -9.10 -4.41
N SER A 193 -4.04 -9.82 -4.30
CA SER A 193 -4.85 -10.23 -5.44
C SER A 193 -6.33 -10.17 -5.10
N PHE A 194 -7.15 -9.81 -6.07
CA PHE A 194 -8.60 -9.68 -5.90
C PHE A 194 -9.35 -9.94 -7.22
N PRO A 195 -10.61 -10.39 -7.17
CA PRO A 195 -11.43 -10.60 -8.35
C PRO A 195 -11.90 -9.29 -9.00
N VAL A 196 -12.06 -9.33 -10.33
CA VAL A 196 -12.65 -8.30 -11.17
C VAL A 196 -13.87 -8.91 -11.87
N ALA A 197 -15.04 -8.33 -11.65
CA ALA A 197 -16.31 -8.77 -12.25
C ALA A 197 -16.62 -7.99 -13.54
#